data_AF-A0A2V5NXH7-F1
#
_entry.id   AF-A0A2V5NXH7-F1
#
_cell.length_a   1.000
_cell.length_b   1.000
_cell.length_c   1.000
_cell.angle_alpha   90.00
_cell.angle_beta   90.00
_cell.angle_gamma   90.00
#
_symmetry.space_group_name_H-M   'P 1'
#
loop_
_entity.id
_entity.type
_entity.pdbx_description
1 polymer ?
#
loop_
_entity_poly.entity_id
_entity_poly.type
_entity_poly.pdbx_seq_one_letter_code
_entity_poly.pdbx_strand_id
1 'polypeptide(L)'
;MGSAPVSGVGLKAWPSLRVRCSGILPKRTFNCLMKPQTGVLKPIPEKEMSEWARVASQAHRRATRKKRAELRRRDLPMIIWKDGRVREVPA
;
A
#
# COMPACT_ATOMS: atom_id res chain seq x y z
N MET A 1 -19.76 -45.63 8.93
CA MET A 1 -20.08 -45.14 7.57
C MET A 1 -20.34 -43.65 7.72
N GLY A 2 -19.44 -42.71 7.44
CA GLY A 2 -18.32 -42.68 6.51
C GLY A 2 -18.69 -41.80 5.31
N SER A 3 -18.45 -40.49 5.41
CA SER A 3 -18.00 -39.63 4.30
C SER A 3 -17.61 -38.23 4.81
N ALA A 4 -16.53 -37.74 4.22
CA ALA A 4 -15.54 -36.81 4.74
C ALA A 4 -15.82 -35.34 4.31
N PRO A 5 -14.97 -34.37 4.71
CA PRO A 5 -15.25 -32.94 4.67
C PRO A 5 -14.86 -32.29 3.32
N VAL A 6 -15.58 -31.23 2.93
CA VAL A 6 -15.23 -30.46 1.72
C VAL A 6 -14.17 -29.43 2.06
N SER A 7 -12.96 -29.72 1.60
CA SER A 7 -11.80 -28.84 1.57
C SER A 7 -11.87 -27.84 0.42
N GLY A 8 -11.40 -26.63 0.69
CA GLY A 8 -10.58 -25.77 -0.18
C GLY A 8 -10.93 -25.61 -1.66
N VAL A 9 -11.45 -24.43 -2.01
CA VAL A 9 -11.31 -23.83 -3.35
C VAL A 9 -10.60 -22.50 -3.12
N GLY A 10 -9.32 -22.31 -3.38
CA GLY A 10 -8.58 -22.75 -4.57
C GLY A 10 -8.39 -21.53 -5.46
N LEU A 11 -7.51 -20.60 -5.04
CA LEU A 11 -7.03 -19.46 -5.83
C LEU A 11 -6.47 -19.95 -7.17
N LYS A 12 -7.30 -19.95 -8.21
CA LYS A 12 -6.91 -20.18 -9.60
C LYS A 12 -7.18 -18.89 -10.36
N ALA A 13 -6.10 -18.21 -10.79
CA ALA A 13 -5.96 -17.64 -12.14
C ALA A 13 -4.89 -16.54 -12.22
N TRP A 14 -3.61 -16.85 -12.00
CA TRP A 14 -2.49 -16.04 -12.55
C TRP A 14 -1.37 -16.97 -13.02
N PRO A 15 -1.42 -17.49 -14.26
CA PRO A 15 -0.41 -18.43 -14.79
C PRO A 15 0.91 -17.75 -15.21
N SER A 16 0.94 -16.42 -15.30
CA SER A 16 2.04 -15.66 -15.95
C SER A 16 3.17 -15.18 -15.02
N LEU A 17 3.14 -15.51 -13.73
CA LEU A 17 4.15 -15.04 -12.75
C LEU A 17 4.92 -16.16 -12.04
N ARG A 18 4.98 -17.37 -12.60
CA ARG A 18 5.95 -18.38 -12.14
C ARG A 18 7.31 -18.18 -12.81
N VAL A 19 7.98 -17.09 -12.47
CA VAL A 19 9.45 -17.08 -12.56
C VAL A 19 9.94 -17.88 -11.35
N ARG A 20 10.32 -19.13 -11.58
CA ARG A 20 11.08 -19.91 -10.59
C ARG A 20 12.48 -19.30 -10.51
N CYS A 21 12.73 -18.45 -9.53
CA CYS A 21 14.10 -18.10 -9.14
C CYS A 21 14.77 -19.34 -8.53
N SER A 22 15.40 -20.16 -9.38
CA SER A 22 16.26 -21.25 -8.95
C SER A 22 17.52 -20.64 -8.31
N GLY A 23 17.63 -20.68 -6.98
CA GLY A 23 18.89 -20.33 -6.29
C GLY A 23 18.76 -19.59 -4.96
N ILE A 24 17.60 -19.07 -4.58
CA ILE A 24 17.41 -18.43 -3.27
C ILE A 24 16.78 -19.45 -2.32
N LEU A 25 17.62 -20.21 -1.63
CA LEU A 25 17.18 -20.95 -0.44
C LEU A 25 16.74 -19.90 0.59
N PRO A 26 15.48 -19.90 1.09
CA PRO A 26 15.05 -18.95 2.11
C PRO A 26 15.69 -19.34 3.43
N LYS A 27 16.94 -18.93 3.65
CA LYS A 27 17.60 -19.01 4.95
C LYS A 27 17.01 -17.90 5.80
N ARG A 28 16.26 -18.30 6.84
CA ARG A 28 15.35 -17.50 7.68
C ARG A 28 14.03 -17.15 7.01
N THR A 29 12.97 -17.70 7.59
CA THR A 29 11.67 -17.04 7.63
C THR A 29 11.90 -15.59 8.11
N PHE A 30 11.83 -14.63 7.18
CA PHE A 30 11.69 -13.22 7.54
C PHE A 30 10.32 -13.10 8.18
N ASN A 31 10.28 -13.32 9.49
CA ASN A 31 9.13 -13.02 10.31
C ASN A 31 9.07 -11.49 10.38
N CYS A 32 8.46 -10.87 9.37
CA CYS A 32 8.13 -9.45 9.38
C CYS A 32 7.00 -9.24 10.38
N LEU A 33 7.25 -9.53 11.65
CA LEU A 33 6.42 -9.11 12.77
C LEU A 33 6.70 -7.62 13.03
N MET A 34 6.54 -6.79 11.99
CA MET A 34 6.44 -5.35 12.13
C MET A 34 5.08 -5.12 12.79
N LYS A 35 5.02 -5.24 14.12
CA LYS A 35 3.88 -4.73 14.88
C LYS A 35 3.74 -3.27 14.47
N PRO A 36 2.63 -2.85 13.83
CA PRO A 36 2.45 -1.44 13.55
C PRO A 36 2.51 -0.72 14.88
N GLN A 37 3.50 0.15 15.07
CA GLN A 37 3.45 1.07 16.20
C GLN A 37 2.22 1.92 15.96
N THR A 38 1.13 1.61 16.66
CA THR A 38 -0.19 2.25 16.56
C THR A 38 -0.21 3.64 17.18
N GLY A 39 0.96 4.27 17.35
CA GLY A 39 1.06 5.67 17.67
C GLY A 39 0.70 6.50 16.44
N VAL A 40 -0.20 7.47 16.60
CA VAL A 40 -0.44 8.48 15.57
C VAL A 40 0.87 9.25 15.36
N LEU A 41 1.59 8.93 14.28
CA LEU A 41 2.79 9.65 13.89
C LEU A 41 2.42 11.10 13.58
N LYS A 42 2.97 12.03 14.35
CA LYS A 42 2.81 13.46 14.07
C LYS A 42 3.69 13.81 12.88
N PRO A 43 3.20 14.61 11.91
CA PRO A 43 4.03 15.12 10.84
C PRO A 43 5.20 15.92 11.42
N ILE A 44 6.41 15.68 10.91
CA ILE A 44 7.57 16.50 11.24
C ILE A 44 7.32 17.92 10.69
N PRO A 45 7.52 18.99 11.48
CA PRO A 45 7.43 20.36 10.98
C PRO A 45 8.43 20.62 9.85
N GLU A 46 8.06 21.36 8.81
CA GLU A 46 8.97 21.65 7.68
C GLU A 46 10.28 22.34 8.07
N LYS A 47 10.26 23.13 9.15
CA LYS A 47 11.44 23.83 9.68
C LYS A 47 12.49 22.85 10.23
N GLU A 48 12.05 21.66 10.64
CA GLU A 48 12.88 20.59 11.21
C GLU A 48 13.26 19.55 10.14
N MET A 49 12.68 19.62 8.94
CA MET A 49 13.02 18.72 7.84
C MET A 49 14.36 19.11 7.22
N SER A 50 15.16 18.11 6.86
CA SER A 50 16.33 18.30 6.00
C SER A 50 15.93 18.90 4.64
N GLU A 51 16.85 19.56 3.97
CA GLU A 51 16.59 20.17 2.66
C GLU A 51 16.02 19.18 1.64
N TRP A 52 16.63 18.00 1.53
CA TRP A 52 16.14 16.92 0.65
C TRP A 52 14.74 16.45 1.02
N ALA A 53 14.43 16.34 2.32
CA ALA A 53 13.09 15.97 2.78
C ALA A 53 12.05 17.04 2.42
N ARG A 54 12.42 18.33 2.49
CA ARG A 54 11.55 19.44 2.05
C ARG A 54 11.30 19.39 0.54
N VAL A 55 12.34 19.19 -0.26
CA VAL A 55 12.23 19.05 -1.73
C VAL A 55 11.33 17.87 -2.08
N ALA A 56 11.54 16.70 -1.47
CA ALA A 56 10.71 15.52 -1.69
C ALA A 56 9.24 15.77 -1.27
N SER A 57 9.01 16.38 -0.10
CA SER A 57 7.67 16.75 0.37
C SER A 57 6.97 17.71 -0.59
N GLN A 58 7.69 18.71 -1.11
CA GLN A 58 7.15 19.64 -2.10
C GLN A 58 6.82 18.94 -3.42
N ALA A 59 7.69 18.06 -3.91
CA ALA A 59 7.45 17.28 -5.12
C ALA A 59 6.21 16.38 -4.97
N HIS A 60 6.07 15.70 -3.82
CA HIS A 60 4.87 14.92 -3.51
C HIS A 60 3.61 15.78 -3.53
N ARG A 61 3.62 16.96 -2.89
CA ARG A 61 2.48 17.89 -2.91
C ARG A 61 2.12 18.33 -4.32
N ARG A 62 3.11 18.63 -5.17
CA ARG A 62 2.88 18.99 -6.58
C ARG A 62 2.24 17.82 -7.35
N ALA A 63 2.76 16.61 -7.18
CA ALA A 63 2.21 15.41 -7.80
C ALA A 63 0.76 15.15 -7.35
N THR A 64 0.47 15.24 -6.05
CA THR A 64 -0.88 15.07 -5.52
C THR A 64 -1.85 16.12 -6.05
N ARG A 65 -1.43 17.39 -6.15
CA ARG A 65 -2.26 18.46 -6.74
C ARG A 65 -2.59 18.18 -8.20
N LYS A 66 -1.59 17.74 -8.99
CA LYS A 66 -1.79 17.38 -10.41
C LYS A 66 -2.76 16.22 -10.55
N LYS A 67 -2.59 15.17 -9.73
CA LYS A 67 -3.50 14.01 -9.70
C LYS A 67 -4.93 14.40 -9.32
N ARG A 68 -5.10 15.24 -8.29
CA ARG A 68 -6.43 15.74 -7.89
C ARG A 68 -7.09 16.54 -9.01
N ALA A 69 -6.35 17.44 -9.66
CA ALA A 69 -6.88 18.21 -10.79
C ALA A 69 -7.33 17.29 -11.94
N GLU A 70 -6.56 16.23 -12.24
CA GLU A 70 -6.95 15.24 -13.24
C GLU A 70 -8.20 14.45 -12.84
N LEU A 71 -8.31 14.04 -11.58
CA LEU A 71 -9.50 13.35 -11.08
C LEU A 71 -10.75 14.24 -11.14
N ARG A 72 -10.63 15.52 -10.75
CA ARG A 72 -11.72 16.51 -10.88
C ARG A 72 -12.16 16.69 -12.33
N ARG A 73 -11.22 16.77 -13.27
CA ARG A 73 -11.54 16.91 -14.70
C ARG A 73 -12.32 15.72 -15.27
N ARG A 74 -12.21 14.56 -14.62
CA ARG A 74 -12.88 13.31 -15.02
C ARG A 74 -14.10 13.00 -14.14
N ASP A 75 -14.46 13.90 -13.21
CA ASP A 75 -15.48 13.68 -12.18
C ASP A 75 -15.28 12.38 -11.38
N LEU A 76 -14.03 12.02 -11.13
CA LEU A 76 -13.65 10.82 -10.37
C LEU A 76 -13.30 11.17 -8.92
N PRO A 77 -13.71 10.33 -7.94
CA PRO A 77 -13.30 10.51 -6.56
C PRO A 77 -11.83 10.15 -6.35
N MET A 78 -11.23 10.71 -5.30
CA MET A 78 -9.92 10.31 -4.82
C MET A 78 -10.07 9.24 -3.74
N ILE A 79 -9.37 8.12 -3.91
CA ILE A 79 -9.38 7.03 -2.94
C ILE A 79 -8.30 7.29 -1.88
N ILE A 80 -8.67 7.27 -0.61
CA ILE A 80 -7.77 7.43 0.54
C ILE A 80 -7.92 6.29 1.54
N TRP A 81 -6.86 5.99 2.27
CA TRP A 81 -6.92 5.12 3.44
C TRP A 81 -7.09 5.99 4.69
N LYS A 82 -8.20 5.81 5.41
CA LYS A 82 -8.51 6.58 6.64
C LYS A 82 -9.24 5.70 7.64
N ASP A 83 -8.82 5.75 8.90
CA ASP A 83 -9.43 5.00 10.01
C ASP A 83 -9.46 3.48 9.77
N GLY A 84 -8.41 2.94 9.15
CA GLY A 84 -8.30 1.51 8.84
C GLY A 84 -9.21 1.02 7.70
N ARG A 85 -9.80 1.94 6.93
CA ARG A 85 -10.68 1.61 5.81
C ARG A 85 -10.34 2.44 4.57
N VAL A 86 -10.64 1.88 3.40
CA VAL A 86 -10.64 2.62 2.14
C VAL A 86 -11.86 3.53 2.11
N ARG A 87 -11.66 4.82 1.81
CA ARG A 87 -12.72 5.80 1.64
C ARG A 87 -12.54 6.55 0.32
N GLU A 88 -13.65 6.81 -0.35
CA GLU A 88 -13.70 7.73 -1.48
C GLU A 88 -13.96 9.14 -0.95
N VAL A 89 -13.17 10.11 -1.40
CA VAL A 89 -13.36 11.52 -1.08
C VAL A 89 -13.38 12.34 -2.36
N PRO A 90 -14.10 13.48 -2.39
CA PRO A 90 -14.03 14.39 -3.52
C PRO A 90 -12.58 14.79 -3.82
N ALA A 91 -12.21 14.77 -5.10
CA ALA A 91 -10.87 15.10 -5.55
C ALA A 91 -10.52 16.58 -5.37
#